data_AF-A0AA95MYK9-F1
#
_entry.id   AF-A0AA95MYK9-F1
#
_cell.length_a   1.000
_cell.length_b   1.000
_cell.length_c   1.000
_cell.angle_alpha   90.00
_cell.angle_beta   90.00
_cell.angle_gamma   90.00
#
_symmetry.space_group_name_H-M   'P 1'
#
loop_
_entity.id
_entity.type
_entity.pdbx_description
1 polymer ?
#
loop_
_entity_poly.entity_id
_entity_poly.type
_entity_poly.pdbx_seq_one_letter_code
_entity_poly.pdbx_strand_id
1 'polypeptide(L)'
;MDYSMNINQKGKDYSDHKSIKILQLEKQVSFGLWVQVLGQIIELKGLSELFHLEDNSNNIGEQQILTGVWIRTIGQILEAVSVSRQLGETDLVKLFQEQQLAITGDLLVSLGSAYEVIGGIHVLEEEAAKITRIVP
;
A
#
# COMPACT_ATOMS: atom_id res chain seq x y z
N MET A 1 17.08 -8.22 -52.73
CA MET A 1 16.26 -8.93 -51.73
C MET A 1 16.81 -8.64 -50.33
N ASP A 2 16.76 -7.39 -49.85
CA ASP A 2 17.44 -7.00 -48.59
C ASP A 2 16.64 -5.99 -47.73
N TYR A 3 15.61 -5.37 -48.31
CA TYR A 3 14.76 -4.40 -47.60
C TYR A 3 13.81 -5.06 -46.58
N SER A 4 13.31 -6.26 -46.87
CA SER A 4 12.39 -6.99 -45.96
C SER A 4 13.09 -7.49 -44.70
N MET A 5 14.39 -7.78 -44.77
CA MET A 5 15.19 -8.27 -43.63
C MET A 5 15.50 -7.13 -42.64
N ASN A 6 15.78 -5.93 -43.17
CA ASN A 6 16.07 -4.73 -42.38
C ASN A 6 14.83 -4.18 -41.64
N ILE A 7 13.65 -4.19 -42.27
CA ILE A 7 12.38 -3.77 -41.63
C ILE A 7 11.98 -4.72 -40.49
N ASN A 8 12.14 -6.04 -40.68
CA ASN A 8 11.85 -7.03 -39.64
C ASN A 8 12.80 -6.91 -38.43
N GLN A 9 14.09 -6.63 -38.66
CA GLN A 9 15.04 -6.39 -37.56
C GLN A 9 14.71 -5.11 -36.79
N LYS A 10 14.38 -4.02 -37.49
CA LYS A 10 14.03 -2.74 -36.86
C LYS A 10 12.72 -2.82 -36.06
N GLY A 11 11.74 -3.59 -36.55
CA GLY A 11 10.49 -3.86 -35.84
C GLY A 11 10.66 -4.71 -34.59
N LYS A 12 11.53 -5.73 -34.65
CA LYS A 12 11.86 -6.60 -33.51
C LYS A 12 12.67 -5.87 -32.43
N ASP A 13 13.66 -5.09 -32.82
CA ASP A 13 14.47 -4.27 -31.90
C ASP A 13 13.62 -3.23 -31.15
N TYR A 14 12.67 -2.60 -31.84
CA TYR A 14 11.73 -1.66 -31.22
C TYR A 14 10.75 -2.33 -30.25
N SER A 15 10.22 -3.52 -30.59
CA SER A 15 9.34 -4.27 -29.68
C SER A 15 10.07 -4.75 -28.44
N ASP A 16 11.30 -5.27 -28.59
CA ASP A 16 12.12 -5.77 -27.49
C ASP A 16 12.55 -4.61 -26.57
N HIS A 17 12.91 -3.45 -27.13
CA HIS A 17 13.22 -2.27 -26.33
C HIS A 17 12.01 -1.77 -25.53
N LYS A 18 10.82 -1.76 -26.15
CA LYS A 18 9.58 -1.36 -25.47
C LYS A 18 9.23 -2.31 -24.32
N SER A 19 9.33 -3.63 -24.51
CA SER A 19 9.06 -4.60 -23.45
C SER A 19 10.08 -4.51 -22.31
N ILE A 20 11.36 -4.27 -22.61
CA ILE A 20 12.39 -4.06 -21.58
C ILE A 20 12.06 -2.83 -20.73
N LYS A 21 11.65 -1.73 -21.37
CA LYS A 21 11.30 -0.49 -20.64
C LYS A 21 10.07 -0.66 -19.76
N ILE A 22 9.05 -1.39 -20.21
CA ILE A 22 7.87 -1.71 -19.40
C ILE A 22 8.29 -2.51 -18.16
N LEU A 23 9.07 -3.58 -18.33
CA LEU A 23 9.54 -4.40 -17.21
C LEU A 23 10.39 -3.60 -16.21
N GLN A 24 11.20 -2.64 -16.69
CA GLN A 24 11.95 -1.74 -15.81
C GLN A 24 11.04 -0.85 -14.96
N LEU A 25 9.97 -0.31 -15.57
CA LEU A 25 8.99 0.51 -14.85
C LEU A 25 8.17 -0.33 -13.85
N GLU A 26 7.76 -1.53 -14.21
CA GLU A 26 7.05 -2.44 -13.29
C GLU A 26 7.92 -2.78 -12.07
N LYS A 27 9.22 -3.05 -12.27
CA LYS A 27 10.19 -3.22 -11.17
C LYS A 27 10.29 -1.99 -10.30
N GLN A 28 10.29 -0.79 -10.90
CA GLN A 28 10.32 0.47 -10.15
C GLN A 28 9.05 0.66 -9.32
N VAL A 29 7.87 0.34 -9.86
CA VAL A 29 6.59 0.37 -9.12
C VAL A 29 6.66 -0.61 -7.94
N SER A 30 7.05 -1.86 -8.18
CA SER A 30 7.18 -2.85 -7.12
C SER A 30 8.16 -2.42 -6.03
N PHE A 31 9.27 -1.78 -6.38
CA PHE A 31 10.21 -1.21 -5.41
C PHE A 31 9.56 -0.10 -4.59
N GLY A 32 8.81 0.81 -5.24
CA GLY A 32 8.06 1.87 -4.56
C GLY A 32 7.07 1.32 -3.54
N LEU A 33 6.35 0.25 -3.87
CA LEU A 33 5.42 -0.41 -2.93
C LEU A 33 6.14 -0.97 -1.70
N TRP A 34 7.33 -1.57 -1.87
CA TRP A 34 8.13 -2.02 -0.73
C TRP A 34 8.65 -0.88 0.13
N VAL A 35 9.00 0.27 -0.47
CA VAL A 35 9.34 1.48 0.29
C VAL A 35 8.12 1.95 1.11
N GLN A 36 6.92 1.90 0.54
CA GLN A 36 5.68 2.23 1.26
C GLN A 36 5.41 1.27 2.43
N VAL A 37 5.63 -0.04 2.25
CA VAL A 37 5.56 -1.03 3.34
C VAL A 37 6.49 -0.66 4.49
N LEU A 38 7.75 -0.30 4.19
CA LEU A 38 8.70 0.09 5.22
C LEU A 38 8.27 1.34 5.98
N GLY A 39 7.74 2.34 5.27
CA GLY A 39 7.15 3.54 5.89
C GLY A 39 6.02 3.21 6.85
N GLN A 40 5.11 2.32 6.44
CA GLN A 40 3.98 1.89 7.28
C GLN A 40 4.43 1.08 8.51
N ILE A 41 5.45 0.23 8.39
CA ILE A 41 6.01 -0.49 9.56
C ILE A 41 6.61 0.49 10.58
N ILE A 42 7.30 1.52 10.11
CA ILE A 42 7.86 2.56 10.99
C ILE A 42 6.75 3.32 11.70
N GLU A 43 5.72 3.74 10.96
CA GLU A 43 4.52 4.39 11.50
C GLU A 43 3.82 3.53 12.54
N LEU A 44 3.55 2.27 12.20
CA LEU A 44 2.88 1.30 13.08
C LEU A 44 3.65 1.09 14.38
N LYS A 45 4.98 0.96 14.30
CA LYS A 45 5.83 0.83 15.48
C LYS A 45 5.73 2.08 16.36
N GLY A 46 5.85 3.27 15.78
CA GLY A 46 5.77 4.53 16.51
C GLY A 46 4.43 4.71 17.22
N LEU A 47 3.32 4.45 16.51
CA LEU A 47 1.97 4.54 17.08
C LEU A 47 1.72 3.48 18.16
N SER A 48 2.24 2.26 17.98
CA SER A 48 2.14 1.21 19.00
C SER A 48 2.87 1.60 20.28
N GLU A 49 4.07 2.19 20.17
CA GLU A 49 4.85 2.66 21.31
C GLU A 49 4.16 3.84 22.01
N LEU A 50 3.65 4.83 21.26
CA LEU A 50 2.89 5.96 21.80
C LEU A 50 1.63 5.48 22.55
N PHE A 51 0.83 4.62 21.93
CA PHE A 51 -0.38 4.07 22.53
C PHE A 51 -0.10 3.34 23.86
N HIS A 52 1.05 2.67 23.97
CA HIS A 52 1.46 2.01 25.20
C HIS A 52 1.95 2.99 26.28
N LEU A 53 2.67 4.05 25.90
CA LEU A 53 3.24 5.02 26.83
C LEU A 53 2.20 5.94 27.47
N GLU A 54 1.13 6.26 26.73
CA GLU A 54 0.10 7.18 27.21
C GLU A 54 -0.96 6.51 28.11
N ASP A 55 -0.85 5.18 28.34
CA ASP A 55 -1.82 4.36 29.09
C ASP A 55 -3.28 4.59 28.64
N ASN A 56 -3.44 4.89 27.34
CA ASN A 56 -4.68 5.31 26.68
C ASN A 56 -5.65 4.16 26.45
N SER A 57 -5.71 3.21 27.37
CA SER A 57 -6.66 2.10 27.40
C SER A 57 -8.13 2.55 27.34
N ASN A 58 -8.41 3.82 27.61
CA ASN A 58 -9.74 4.44 27.52
C ASN A 58 -9.96 5.42 26.34
N ASN A 59 -8.95 5.73 25.51
CA ASN A 59 -9.14 6.60 24.34
C ASN A 59 -9.52 5.73 23.12
N ILE A 60 -10.80 5.74 22.78
CA ILE A 60 -11.36 4.92 21.70
C ILE A 60 -10.79 5.38 20.36
N GLY A 61 -10.62 6.69 20.17
CA GLY A 61 -10.09 7.25 18.93
C GLY A 61 -8.70 6.73 18.57
N GLU A 62 -7.76 6.73 19.52
CA GLU A 62 -6.39 6.26 19.27
C GLU A 62 -6.31 4.76 19.04
N GLN A 63 -7.11 3.96 19.78
CA GLN A 63 -7.21 2.53 19.53
C GLN A 63 -7.69 2.25 18.10
N GLN A 64 -8.63 3.07 17.61
CA GLN A 64 -9.13 2.96 16.25
C GLN A 64 -8.07 3.36 15.21
N ILE A 65 -7.32 4.44 15.44
CA ILE A 65 -6.19 4.81 14.58
C ILE A 65 -5.19 3.64 14.48
N LEU A 66 -4.75 3.10 15.61
CA LEU A 66 -3.78 1.99 15.63
C LEU A 66 -4.32 0.75 14.89
N THR A 67 -5.59 0.43 15.07
CA THR A 67 -6.25 -0.67 14.35
C THR A 67 -6.30 -0.42 12.85
N GLY A 68 -6.62 0.81 12.42
CA GLY A 68 -6.66 1.18 11.01
C GLY A 68 -5.29 1.06 10.35
N VAL A 69 -4.22 1.48 11.04
CA VAL A 69 -2.83 1.35 10.58
C VAL A 69 -2.42 -0.11 10.44
N TRP A 70 -2.84 -1.00 11.36
CA TRP A 70 -2.63 -2.44 11.23
C TRP A 70 -3.29 -3.02 9.97
N ILE A 71 -4.57 -2.70 9.74
CA ILE A 71 -5.31 -3.17 8.56
C ILE A 71 -4.64 -2.66 7.28
N ARG A 72 -4.28 -1.38 7.24
CA ARG A 72 -3.58 -0.76 6.12
C ARG A 72 -2.23 -1.43 5.84
N THR A 73 -1.45 -1.70 6.88
CA THR A 73 -0.15 -2.38 6.77
C THR A 73 -0.28 -3.77 6.16
N ILE A 74 -1.29 -4.55 6.58
CA ILE A 74 -1.56 -5.87 6.00
C ILE A 74 -1.92 -5.75 4.52
N GLY A 75 -2.81 -4.81 4.17
CA GLY A 75 -3.20 -4.55 2.78
C GLY A 75 -2.00 -4.20 1.90
N GLN A 76 -1.14 -3.31 2.38
CA GLN A 76 0.06 -2.87 1.65
C GLN A 76 1.05 -3.99 1.39
N ILE A 77 1.24 -4.90 2.37
CA ILE A 77 2.10 -6.06 2.21
C ILE A 77 1.54 -7.01 1.15
N LEU A 78 0.22 -7.25 1.15
CA LEU A 78 -0.43 -8.08 0.13
C LEU A 78 -0.27 -7.50 -1.28
N GLU A 79 -0.49 -6.18 -1.42
CA GLU A 79 -0.28 -5.46 -2.68
C GLU A 79 1.18 -5.59 -3.16
N ALA A 80 2.16 -5.27 -2.30
CA ALA A 80 3.57 -5.31 -2.64
C ALA A 80 4.03 -6.73 -3.06
N VAL A 81 3.60 -7.76 -2.32
CA VAL A 81 3.91 -9.16 -2.64
C VAL A 81 3.28 -9.58 -3.96
N SER A 82 2.00 -9.26 -4.19
CA SER A 82 1.31 -9.60 -5.44
C SER A 82 1.97 -8.92 -6.65
N VAL A 83 2.20 -7.60 -6.58
CA VAL A 83 2.81 -6.84 -7.67
C VAL A 83 4.23 -7.36 -7.96
N SER A 84 4.99 -7.74 -6.93
CA SER A 84 6.29 -8.41 -7.11
C SER A 84 6.17 -9.73 -7.88
N ARG A 85 5.11 -10.51 -7.64
CA ARG A 85 4.87 -11.81 -8.31
C ARG A 85 4.38 -11.69 -9.75
N GLN A 86 3.80 -10.54 -10.11
CA GLN A 86 3.39 -10.25 -11.49
C GLN A 86 4.60 -9.95 -12.40
N LEU A 87 5.75 -9.56 -11.83
CA LEU A 87 6.94 -9.17 -12.59
C LEU A 87 7.46 -10.32 -13.48
N GLY A 88 7.31 -10.13 -14.79
CA GLY A 88 7.77 -11.12 -15.78
C GLY A 88 6.97 -12.43 -15.79
N GLU A 89 5.80 -12.47 -15.13
CA GLU A 89 4.89 -13.60 -15.21
C GLU A 89 4.26 -13.68 -16.61
N THR A 90 4.21 -14.89 -17.17
CA THR A 90 3.67 -15.14 -18.52
C THR A 90 2.42 -16.02 -18.49
N ASP A 91 2.16 -16.70 -17.38
CA ASP A 91 0.91 -17.41 -17.15
C ASP A 91 -0.21 -16.41 -16.82
N LEU A 92 -1.15 -16.27 -17.76
CA LEU A 92 -2.29 -15.36 -17.63
C LEU A 92 -3.22 -15.70 -16.45
N VAL A 93 -3.35 -16.97 -16.09
CA VAL A 93 -4.18 -17.39 -14.95
C VAL A 93 -3.54 -16.92 -13.66
N LYS A 94 -2.22 -17.14 -13.52
CA LYS A 94 -1.47 -16.68 -12.35
C LYS A 94 -1.43 -15.16 -12.27
N LEU A 95 -1.24 -14.47 -13.40
CA LEU A 95 -1.27 -13.00 -13.45
C LEU A 95 -2.62 -12.44 -13.00
N PHE A 96 -3.73 -13.03 -13.43
CA PHE A 96 -5.08 -12.64 -12.98
C PHE A 96 -5.29 -12.88 -11.47
N GLN A 97 -4.83 -14.03 -10.95
CA GLN A 97 -4.92 -14.34 -9.52
C GLN A 97 -4.13 -13.35 -8.66
N GLU A 98 -2.90 -13.01 -9.07
CA GLU A 98 -2.11 -12.02 -8.35
C GLU A 98 -2.78 -10.64 -8.43
N GLN A 99 -3.32 -10.22 -9.58
CA GLN A 99 -4.10 -8.96 -9.66
C GLN A 99 -5.29 -8.91 -8.69
N GLN A 100 -6.04 -10.01 -8.55
CA GLN A 100 -7.11 -10.09 -7.55
C GLN A 100 -6.59 -9.94 -6.12
N LEU A 101 -5.41 -10.51 -5.83
CA LEU A 101 -4.76 -10.36 -4.53
C LEU A 101 -4.29 -8.93 -4.28
N ALA A 102 -3.74 -8.24 -5.29
CA ALA A 102 -3.36 -6.83 -5.19
C ALA A 102 -4.59 -5.94 -4.90
N ILE A 103 -5.69 -6.13 -5.64
CA ILE A 103 -6.95 -5.41 -5.40
C ILE A 103 -7.51 -5.68 -3.99
N THR A 104 -7.35 -6.90 -3.49
CA THR A 104 -7.73 -7.23 -2.11
C THR A 104 -6.85 -6.48 -1.10
N GLY A 105 -5.55 -6.35 -1.38
CA GLY A 105 -4.62 -5.50 -0.63
C GLY A 105 -5.08 -4.04 -0.61
N ASP A 106 -5.38 -3.46 -1.78
CA ASP A 106 -5.86 -2.08 -1.92
C ASP A 106 -7.15 -1.83 -1.14
N LEU A 107 -8.08 -2.80 -1.15
CA LEU A 107 -9.31 -2.73 -0.37
C LEU A 107 -9.00 -2.63 1.13
N LEU A 108 -8.08 -3.46 1.64
CA LEU A 108 -7.67 -3.40 3.05
C LEU A 108 -6.99 -2.06 3.36
N VAL A 109 -6.12 -1.55 2.48
CA VAL A 109 -5.52 -0.20 2.61
C VAL A 109 -6.60 0.87 2.76
N SER A 110 -7.60 0.84 1.87
CA SER A 110 -8.71 1.80 1.89
C SER A 110 -9.54 1.71 3.17
N LEU A 111 -9.88 0.50 3.63
CA LEU A 111 -10.63 0.29 4.86
C LEU A 111 -9.83 0.72 6.10
N GLY A 112 -8.53 0.41 6.13
CA GLY A 112 -7.62 0.86 7.20
C GLY A 112 -7.59 2.38 7.29
N SER A 113 -7.38 3.08 6.17
CA SER A 113 -7.40 4.54 6.10
C SER A 113 -8.75 5.14 6.52
N ALA A 114 -9.87 4.53 6.13
CA ALA A 114 -11.19 4.99 6.57
C ALA A 114 -11.35 4.86 8.10
N TYR A 115 -10.85 3.76 8.68
CA TYR A 115 -10.89 3.53 10.12
C TYR A 115 -9.97 4.49 10.89
N GLU A 116 -8.81 4.84 10.33
CA GLU A 116 -7.93 5.89 10.87
C GLU A 116 -8.64 7.26 10.91
N VAL A 117 -9.38 7.62 9.86
CA VAL A 117 -10.17 8.87 9.82
C VAL A 117 -11.24 8.87 10.90
N ILE A 118 -11.98 7.77 11.08
CA ILE A 118 -12.98 7.64 12.14
C ILE A 118 -12.33 7.78 13.51
N GLY A 119 -11.18 7.13 13.74
CA GLY A 119 -10.42 7.26 14.97
C GLY A 119 -9.98 8.70 15.24
N GLY A 120 -9.47 9.41 14.23
CA GLY A 120 -9.09 10.82 14.33
C GLY A 120 -10.25 11.73 14.68
N ILE A 121 -11.46 11.47 14.17
CA ILE A 121 -12.67 12.20 14.56
C ILE A 121 -12.99 11.98 16.04
N HIS A 122 -12.94 10.74 16.53
CA HIS A 122 -13.19 10.46 17.95
C HIS A 122 -12.13 11.08 18.87
N VAL A 123 -10.86 11.11 18.46
CA VAL A 123 -9.81 11.84 19.23
C VAL A 123 -10.21 13.30 19.42
N LEU A 124 -10.66 13.98 18.36
CA LEU A 124 -11.10 15.37 18.46
C LEU A 124 -12.31 15.55 19.38
N GLU A 125 -13.27 14.62 19.34
CA GLU A 125 -14.45 14.64 20.22
C GLU A 125 -14.06 14.43 21.70
N GLU A 126 -13.18 13.46 21.97
CA GLU A 126 -12.65 13.16 23.30
C GLU A 126 -11.89 14.36 23.88
N GLU A 127 -11.05 15.02 23.07
CA GLU A 127 -10.32 16.23 23.45
C GLU A 127 -11.24 17.42 23.69
N ALA A 128 -12.22 17.66 22.81
CA ALA A 128 -13.19 18.73 22.98
C ALA A 128 -13.99 18.57 24.29
N ALA A 129 -14.42 17.36 24.62
CA ALA A 129 -15.10 17.05 25.87
C ALA A 129 -14.21 17.32 27.11
N LYS A 130 -12.91 17.00 27.03
CA LYS A 130 -11.93 17.32 28.08
C LYS A 130 -11.82 18.84 28.28
N ILE A 131 -11.75 19.63 27.19
CA ILE A 131 -11.67 21.10 27.26
C ILE A 131 -12.92 21.70 27.92
N THR A 132 -14.13 21.30 27.49
CA THR A 132 -15.38 21.83 28.03
C THR A 132 -15.55 21.53 29.52
N ARG A 133 -15.01 20.41 30.01
CA ARG A 133 -15.05 20.06 31.44
C ARG A 133 -14.18 20.96 32.32
N ILE A 134 -13.20 21.66 31.76
CA ILE A 134 -12.23 22.49 32.51
C ILE A 134 -12.74 23.94 32.66
N VAL A 135 -13.70 24.37 31.85
CA VAL A 135 -14.34 25.71 31.97
C VAL A 135 -15.69 25.55 32.70
N PRO A 136 -15.85 26.08 33.92
CA PRO A 136 -17.08 25.92 34.73
C PRO A 136 -18.27 26.72 34.20
#